data_AF-A0AAD4JLS1-F1
#
_entry.id   AF-A0AAD4JLS1-F1
#
_cell.length_a   1.000
_cell.length_b   1.000
_cell.length_c   1.000
_cell.angle_alpha   90.00
_cell.angle_beta   90.00
_cell.angle_gamma   90.00
#
_symmetry.space_group_name_H-M   'P 1'
#
loop_
_entity.id
_entity.type
_entity.pdbx_description
1 polymer ?
#
loop_
_entity_poly.entity_id
_entity_poly.type
_entity_poly.pdbx_seq_one_letter_code
_entity_poly.pdbx_strand_id
1 'polypeptide(L)'
;MTSMVSSNENKWGGSSNADIDDGHSLHLFCQVSFGNLKELQTSHNPFSCGHIIDASLFIGLEKLTIDGYEGGMSLFSPSIVANLVSLRALSIHNCDDLVEVIKDDEEEKAASGGQKTTLLFPKLQELELYRLPKLVSFCEWKCNVELPSLRQVEIEECPNMKYFTLGFLAAPNLEAFKTDLNNFLEKLELENLRKLVSFCEWEFDVEFPSLREVDIYKCPDMKHFTLGLLTTPKLEVVRINREEIGGLKDLNGAVQQQFEKKQQEEKEGGAEVQETEEEELNS
;
A
#
# COMPACT_ATOMS: atom_id res chain seq x y z
N MET A 1 -10.06 20.34 -34.11
CA MET A 1 -10.28 19.46 -35.27
C MET A 1 -10.06 18.04 -34.79
N THR A 2 -11.10 17.25 -34.99
CA THR A 2 -11.26 15.83 -34.69
C THR A 2 -10.04 14.99 -35.11
N SER A 3 -9.52 14.18 -34.18
CA SER A 3 -8.78 12.96 -34.50
C SER A 3 -9.61 11.80 -33.96
N MET A 4 -10.49 11.28 -34.82
CA MET A 4 -11.14 9.98 -34.63
C MET A 4 -10.04 8.92 -34.69
N VAL A 5 -9.78 8.22 -33.59
CA VAL A 5 -8.95 7.02 -33.63
C VAL A 5 -9.84 5.86 -34.04
N SER A 6 -9.59 5.38 -35.25
CA SER A 6 -10.21 4.22 -35.89
C SER A 6 -10.14 2.97 -35.00
N SER A 7 -11.30 2.39 -34.68
CA SER A 7 -11.45 1.02 -34.20
C SER A 7 -10.84 0.05 -35.22
N ASN A 8 -9.69 -0.53 -34.91
CA ASN A 8 -9.06 -1.56 -35.73
C ASN A 8 -8.92 -2.81 -34.86
N GLU A 9 -9.78 -3.81 -35.08
CA GLU A 9 -9.80 -5.11 -34.39
C GLU A 9 -8.47 -5.89 -34.53
N ASN A 10 -7.55 -5.42 -35.38
CA ASN A 10 -6.21 -6.00 -35.59
C ASN A 10 -5.08 -5.38 -34.73
N LYS A 11 -5.37 -4.44 -33.81
CA LYS A 11 -4.31 -3.73 -33.07
C LYS A 11 -3.75 -4.49 -31.85
N TRP A 12 -4.47 -5.50 -31.36
CA TRP A 12 -4.19 -6.16 -30.07
C TRP A 12 -3.96 -7.66 -30.17
N GLY A 13 -3.93 -8.22 -31.38
CA GLY A 13 -3.71 -9.65 -31.60
C GLY A 13 -2.32 -10.08 -31.11
N GLY A 14 -2.25 -10.67 -29.91
CA GLY A 14 -1.08 -11.40 -29.40
C GLY A 14 -0.14 -10.64 -28.46
N SER A 15 -0.46 -9.41 -28.03
CA SER A 15 0.38 -8.70 -27.04
C SER A 15 0.06 -9.16 -25.61
N SER A 16 1.07 -9.59 -24.85
CA SER A 16 0.95 -9.87 -23.41
C SER A 16 0.92 -8.61 -22.55
N ASN A 17 1.17 -7.44 -23.15
CA ASN A 17 1.33 -6.18 -22.46
C ASN A 17 0.40 -5.13 -23.07
N ALA A 18 -0.18 -4.27 -22.23
CA ALA A 18 -1.03 -3.18 -22.68
C ALA A 18 -0.88 -1.92 -21.82
N ASP A 19 -0.96 -0.77 -22.49
CA ASP A 19 -1.07 0.56 -21.92
C ASP A 19 -2.36 1.19 -22.48
N ILE A 20 -3.33 1.45 -21.60
CA ILE A 20 -4.68 1.83 -21.99
C ILE A 20 -5.20 2.96 -21.11
N ASP A 21 -5.40 4.12 -21.71
CA ASP A 21 -5.79 5.35 -21.02
C ASP A 21 -7.29 5.66 -21.10
N ASP A 22 -8.07 4.87 -21.84
CA ASP A 22 -9.52 5.03 -21.95
C ASP A 22 -10.29 3.73 -21.62
N GLY A 23 -11.37 3.86 -20.85
CA GLY A 23 -12.14 2.72 -20.36
C GLY A 23 -12.81 1.89 -21.46
N HIS A 24 -13.11 2.47 -22.63
CA HIS A 24 -13.73 1.74 -23.73
C HIS A 24 -12.71 0.83 -24.42
N SER A 25 -11.49 1.32 -24.68
CA SER A 25 -10.39 0.51 -25.19
C SER A 25 -9.99 -0.59 -24.21
N LEU A 26 -10.04 -0.32 -22.91
CA LEU A 26 -9.74 -1.31 -21.87
C LEU A 26 -10.76 -2.45 -21.91
N HIS A 27 -12.04 -2.09 -22.04
CA HIS A 27 -13.13 -3.04 -22.19
C HIS A 27 -12.96 -3.93 -23.43
N LEU A 28 -12.73 -3.33 -24.61
CA LEU A 28 -12.52 -4.08 -25.84
C LEU A 28 -11.28 -4.98 -25.72
N PHE A 29 -10.18 -4.45 -25.20
CA PHE A 29 -8.94 -5.19 -25.04
C PHE A 29 -9.11 -6.43 -24.17
N CYS A 30 -9.76 -6.30 -23.02
CA CYS A 30 -10.04 -7.45 -22.14
C CYS A 30 -10.86 -8.53 -22.85
N GLN A 31 -11.79 -8.16 -23.73
CA GLN A 31 -12.56 -9.14 -24.51
C GLN A 31 -11.71 -9.91 -25.55
N VAL A 32 -10.65 -9.31 -26.09
CA VAL A 32 -9.81 -9.95 -27.13
C VAL A 32 -8.57 -10.66 -26.58
N SER A 33 -8.09 -10.28 -25.40
CA SER A 33 -6.79 -10.74 -24.87
C SER A 33 -6.81 -12.08 -24.12
N PHE A 34 -8.00 -12.64 -23.87
CA PHE A 34 -8.26 -14.01 -23.34
C PHE A 34 -7.16 -14.58 -22.42
N GLY A 35 -7.02 -14.06 -21.20
CA GLY A 35 -6.14 -14.65 -20.16
C GLY A 35 -4.63 -14.62 -20.45
N ASN A 36 -4.19 -14.05 -21.57
CA ASN A 36 -2.77 -13.93 -21.95
C ASN A 36 -2.13 -12.63 -21.47
N LEU A 37 -2.91 -11.74 -20.85
CA LEU A 37 -2.42 -10.48 -20.32
C LEU A 37 -1.48 -10.74 -19.14
N LYS A 38 -0.25 -10.28 -19.26
CA LYS A 38 0.82 -10.38 -18.25
C LYS A 38 1.08 -9.04 -17.59
N GLU A 39 1.05 -7.96 -18.34
CA GLU A 39 1.31 -6.62 -17.82
C GLU A 39 0.22 -5.67 -18.30
N LEU A 40 -0.39 -4.95 -17.37
CA LEU A 40 -1.42 -3.96 -17.65
C LEU A 40 -1.06 -2.64 -16.97
N GLN A 41 -0.97 -1.59 -17.77
CA GLN A 41 -0.97 -0.20 -17.31
C GLN A 41 -2.27 0.47 -17.75
N THR A 42 -2.93 1.16 -16.83
CA THR A 42 -4.24 1.77 -17.09
C THR A 42 -4.51 2.96 -16.18
N SER A 43 -5.24 3.97 -16.68
CA SER A 43 -5.80 5.06 -15.86
C SER A 43 -7.23 4.78 -15.39
N HIS A 44 -7.80 3.65 -15.82
CA HIS A 44 -9.14 3.21 -15.47
C HIS A 44 -9.07 1.95 -14.64
N ASN A 45 -10.04 1.76 -13.74
CA ASN A 45 -10.18 0.50 -13.03
C ASN A 45 -10.70 -0.59 -14.00
N PRO A 46 -9.88 -1.58 -14.37
CA PRO A 46 -10.29 -2.63 -15.32
C PRO A 46 -11.38 -3.54 -14.75
N PHE A 47 -11.66 -3.44 -13.46
CA PHE A 47 -12.61 -4.26 -12.73
C PHE A 47 -13.96 -3.56 -12.50
N SER A 48 -14.05 -2.23 -12.71
CA SER A 48 -15.27 -1.43 -12.46
C SER A 48 -16.31 -1.45 -13.59
N CYS A 49 -16.05 -2.10 -14.73
CA CYS A 49 -17.06 -2.28 -15.77
C CYS A 49 -18.10 -3.32 -15.33
N GLY A 50 -19.07 -2.87 -14.52
CA GLY A 50 -20.10 -3.67 -13.86
C GLY A 50 -20.57 -4.86 -14.69
N HIS A 51 -20.31 -6.07 -14.20
CA HIS A 51 -20.72 -7.36 -14.75
C HIS A 51 -20.23 -7.77 -16.15
N ILE A 52 -19.48 -6.95 -16.90
CA ILE A 52 -19.15 -7.27 -18.31
C ILE A 52 -17.73 -7.84 -18.47
N ILE A 53 -16.78 -7.49 -17.59
CA ILE A 53 -15.43 -8.06 -17.64
C ILE A 53 -15.30 -9.13 -16.55
N ASP A 54 -15.13 -10.38 -16.97
CA ASP A 54 -14.87 -11.50 -16.07
C ASP A 54 -13.48 -11.34 -15.44
N ALA A 55 -13.43 -11.19 -14.11
CA ALA A 55 -12.18 -11.07 -13.37
C ALA A 55 -11.23 -12.26 -13.60
N SER A 56 -11.75 -13.41 -14.04
CA SER A 56 -10.95 -14.58 -14.42
C SER A 56 -9.96 -14.30 -15.57
N LEU A 57 -10.22 -13.27 -16.39
CA LEU A 57 -9.32 -12.83 -17.46
C LEU A 57 -7.96 -12.32 -16.94
N PHE A 58 -7.89 -11.98 -15.65
CA PHE A 58 -6.68 -11.46 -15.01
C PHE A 58 -5.89 -12.52 -14.22
N ILE A 59 -6.29 -13.81 -14.30
CA ILE A 59 -5.60 -14.90 -13.60
C ILE A 59 -4.12 -15.05 -14.02
N GLY A 60 -3.82 -14.64 -15.25
CA GLY A 60 -2.48 -14.65 -15.83
C GLY A 60 -1.66 -13.39 -15.57
N LEU A 61 -2.26 -12.33 -15.03
CA LEU A 61 -1.66 -11.01 -14.86
C LEU A 61 -0.53 -11.06 -13.82
N GLU A 62 0.63 -10.55 -14.19
CA GLU A 62 1.86 -10.54 -13.38
C GLU A 62 2.22 -9.13 -12.92
N LYS A 63 1.89 -8.09 -13.69
CA LYS A 63 2.09 -6.69 -13.27
C LYS A 63 0.87 -5.84 -13.56
N LEU A 64 0.49 -5.03 -12.59
CA LEU A 64 -0.60 -4.07 -12.70
C LEU A 64 -0.12 -2.70 -12.26
N THR A 65 -0.21 -1.73 -13.16
CA THR A 65 0.03 -0.31 -12.88
C THR A 65 -1.25 0.46 -13.10
N ILE A 66 -1.70 1.19 -12.09
CA ILE A 66 -2.86 2.07 -12.16
C ILE A 66 -2.38 3.50 -11.93
N ASP A 67 -2.54 4.38 -12.93
CA ASP A 67 -2.04 5.76 -12.85
C ASP A 67 -3.14 6.77 -13.23
N GLY A 68 -3.49 7.66 -12.30
CA GLY A 68 -4.49 8.69 -12.55
C GLY A 68 -5.93 8.20 -12.50
N TYR A 69 -6.23 7.19 -11.67
CA TYR A 69 -7.60 6.68 -11.54
C TYR A 69 -8.51 7.67 -10.80
N GLU A 70 -9.54 8.14 -11.51
CA GLU A 70 -10.58 9.06 -11.02
C GLU A 70 -11.93 8.36 -10.76
N GLY A 71 -12.01 7.03 -10.87
CA GLY A 71 -13.28 6.29 -10.92
C GLY A 71 -13.90 5.93 -9.57
N GLY A 72 -13.26 6.21 -8.43
CA GLY A 72 -13.86 5.98 -7.13
C GLY A 72 -12.89 5.84 -5.95
N MET A 73 -13.46 5.58 -4.78
CA MET A 73 -12.75 5.52 -3.50
C MET A 73 -12.00 4.20 -3.26
N SER A 74 -12.18 3.19 -4.12
CA SER A 74 -11.53 1.87 -4.02
C SER A 74 -11.25 1.25 -5.40
N LEU A 75 -10.27 0.34 -5.45
CA LEU A 75 -9.85 -0.35 -6.68
C LEU A 75 -10.31 -1.80 -6.74
N PHE A 76 -10.15 -2.55 -5.66
CA PHE A 76 -10.44 -3.97 -5.64
C PHE A 76 -11.56 -4.31 -4.66
N SER A 77 -12.33 -5.33 -5.00
CA SER A 77 -13.16 -6.12 -4.10
C SER A 77 -12.45 -7.44 -3.78
N PRO A 78 -12.87 -8.18 -2.74
CA PRO A 78 -12.34 -9.50 -2.46
C PRO A 78 -12.43 -10.49 -3.64
N SER A 79 -13.53 -10.48 -4.39
CA SER A 79 -13.67 -11.31 -5.60
C SER A 79 -12.65 -10.97 -6.69
N ILE A 80 -12.27 -9.70 -6.85
CA ILE A 80 -11.21 -9.30 -7.77
C ILE A 80 -9.85 -9.83 -7.29
N VAL A 81 -9.54 -9.65 -6.01
CA VAL A 81 -8.28 -10.14 -5.41
C VAL A 81 -8.13 -11.64 -5.60
N ALA A 82 -9.21 -12.41 -5.46
CA ALA A 82 -9.20 -13.86 -5.67
C ALA A 82 -8.76 -14.30 -7.09
N ASN A 83 -8.80 -13.39 -8.07
CA ASN A 83 -8.36 -13.65 -9.44
C ASN A 83 -6.93 -13.14 -9.73
N LEU A 84 -6.32 -12.34 -8.85
CA LEU A 84 -4.97 -11.78 -9.03
C LEU A 84 -3.86 -12.73 -8.54
N VAL A 85 -4.03 -14.04 -8.74
CA VAL A 85 -3.16 -15.10 -8.19
C VAL A 85 -1.76 -15.17 -8.83
N SER A 86 -1.59 -14.55 -10.00
CA SER A 86 -0.29 -14.48 -10.68
C SER A 86 0.44 -13.16 -10.45
N LEU A 87 -0.19 -12.19 -9.79
CA LEU A 87 0.32 -10.83 -9.65
C LEU A 87 1.61 -10.82 -8.83
N ARG A 88 2.65 -10.19 -9.38
CA ARG A 88 4.00 -10.05 -8.82
C ARG A 88 4.34 -8.61 -8.48
N ALA A 89 3.87 -7.65 -9.26
CA ALA A 89 4.06 -6.23 -8.99
C ALA A 89 2.73 -5.48 -9.09
N LEU A 90 2.48 -4.61 -8.12
CA LEU A 90 1.33 -3.71 -8.08
C LEU A 90 1.82 -2.29 -7.82
N SER A 91 1.56 -1.39 -8.76
CA SER A 91 1.89 0.04 -8.65
C SER A 91 0.62 0.88 -8.79
N ILE A 92 0.36 1.79 -7.85
CA ILE A 92 -0.84 2.66 -7.86
C ILE A 92 -0.41 4.10 -7.65
N HIS A 93 -0.56 4.93 -8.69
CA HIS A 93 -0.02 6.27 -8.79
C HIS A 93 -1.09 7.32 -9.03
N ASN A 94 -0.93 8.51 -8.44
CA ASN A 94 -1.70 9.72 -8.77
C ASN A 94 -3.24 9.54 -8.72
N CYS A 95 -3.76 8.70 -7.83
CA CYS A 95 -5.20 8.47 -7.68
C CYS A 95 -5.77 9.33 -6.54
N ASP A 96 -6.23 10.54 -6.88
CA ASP A 96 -6.60 11.58 -5.90
C ASP A 96 -7.82 11.24 -5.02
N ASP A 97 -8.73 10.39 -5.52
CA ASP A 97 -9.96 10.01 -4.84
C ASP A 97 -9.88 8.69 -4.07
N LEU A 98 -8.77 7.95 -4.22
CA LEU A 98 -8.60 6.64 -3.61
C LEU A 98 -8.47 6.76 -2.08
N VAL A 99 -9.35 6.11 -1.34
CA VAL A 99 -9.36 6.11 0.14
C VAL A 99 -8.80 4.79 0.68
N GLU A 100 -9.12 3.68 0.04
CA GLU A 100 -8.63 2.34 0.36
C GLU A 100 -8.31 1.60 -0.95
N VAL A 101 -7.26 0.78 -0.99
CA VAL A 101 -6.95 0.01 -2.22
C VAL A 101 -7.99 -1.10 -2.41
N ILE A 102 -8.32 -1.80 -1.33
CA ILE A 102 -9.30 -2.90 -1.34
C ILE A 102 -10.45 -2.56 -0.38
N LYS A 103 -11.68 -2.70 -0.88
CA LYS A 103 -12.91 -2.48 -0.12
C LYS A 103 -13.78 -3.73 -0.17
N ASP A 104 -14.27 -4.16 0.99
CA ASP A 104 -15.18 -5.30 1.11
C ASP A 104 -16.63 -4.86 0.84
N ASP A 105 -17.20 -5.35 -0.27
CA ASP A 105 -18.54 -4.96 -0.72
C ASP A 105 -19.63 -5.55 0.19
N GLU A 106 -20.65 -4.76 0.51
CA GLU A 106 -21.71 -5.17 1.45
C GLU A 106 -22.52 -6.39 0.95
N GLU A 107 -22.61 -6.59 -0.37
CA GLU A 107 -23.24 -7.77 -0.95
C GLU A 107 -22.41 -9.04 -0.73
N GLU A 108 -21.08 -8.96 -0.80
CA GLU A 108 -20.19 -10.09 -0.49
C GLU A 108 -20.21 -10.43 1.01
N LYS A 109 -20.31 -9.40 1.87
CA LYS A 109 -20.51 -9.57 3.33
C LYS A 109 -21.78 -10.36 3.66
N ALA A 110 -22.88 -10.12 2.93
CA ALA A 110 -24.13 -10.85 3.11
C ALA A 110 -24.01 -12.32 2.65
N ALA A 111 -23.27 -12.58 1.57
CA ALA A 111 -23.04 -13.92 1.04
C ALA A 111 -22.09 -14.78 1.91
N SER A 112 -21.09 -14.17 2.56
CA SER A 112 -20.13 -14.86 3.45
C SER A 112 -20.65 -15.10 4.87
N GLY A 113 -21.89 -14.68 5.17
CA GLY A 113 -22.48 -14.78 6.51
C GLY A 113 -21.76 -13.92 7.55
N GLY A 114 -21.11 -12.82 7.12
CA GLY A 114 -20.38 -11.91 7.99
C GLY A 114 -19.03 -12.43 8.50
N GLN A 115 -18.48 -13.52 7.92
CA GLN A 115 -17.12 -13.96 8.21
C GLN A 115 -16.10 -13.00 7.59
N LYS A 116 -14.96 -12.80 8.28
CA LYS A 116 -13.84 -12.00 7.75
C LYS A 116 -13.29 -12.67 6.49
N THR A 117 -13.19 -11.91 5.41
CA THR A 117 -12.60 -12.38 4.17
C THR A 117 -11.07 -12.28 4.26
N THR A 118 -10.40 -13.42 4.06
CA THR A 118 -8.95 -13.44 3.83
C THR A 118 -8.67 -13.16 2.37
N LEU A 119 -7.89 -12.12 2.13
CA LEU A 119 -7.42 -11.66 0.84
C LEU A 119 -5.98 -12.12 0.67
N LEU A 120 -5.71 -12.91 -0.36
CA LEU A 120 -4.41 -13.54 -0.58
C LEU A 120 -3.82 -13.08 -1.90
N PHE A 121 -2.63 -12.47 -1.85
CA PHE A 121 -1.80 -12.23 -3.03
C PHE A 121 -0.57 -13.16 -3.00
N PRO A 122 -0.68 -14.39 -3.53
CA PRO A 122 0.29 -15.44 -3.25
C PRO A 122 1.68 -15.19 -3.85
N LYS A 123 1.76 -14.37 -4.91
CA LYS A 123 3.00 -14.10 -5.67
C LYS A 123 3.43 -12.65 -5.67
N LEU A 124 2.69 -11.75 -4.98
CA LEU A 124 3.02 -10.33 -4.98
C LEU A 124 4.35 -10.15 -4.27
N GLN A 125 5.31 -9.54 -4.96
CA GLN A 125 6.70 -9.33 -4.56
C GLN A 125 6.97 -7.84 -4.36
N GLU A 126 6.37 -6.99 -5.18
CA GLU A 126 6.62 -5.56 -5.23
C GLU A 126 5.28 -4.81 -5.10
N LEU A 127 5.22 -3.85 -4.18
CA LEU A 127 4.08 -2.95 -3.98
C LEU A 127 4.57 -1.50 -3.93
N GLU A 128 4.00 -0.67 -4.80
CA GLU A 128 4.32 0.75 -4.91
C GLU A 128 3.02 1.58 -4.81
N LEU A 129 3.00 2.55 -3.89
CA LEU A 129 1.90 3.47 -3.67
C LEU A 129 2.43 4.90 -3.73
N TYR A 130 2.09 5.65 -4.77
CA TYR A 130 2.66 6.97 -5.02
C TYR A 130 1.58 8.03 -5.21
N ARG A 131 1.68 9.15 -4.46
CA ARG A 131 0.78 10.31 -4.58
C ARG A 131 -0.69 9.93 -4.49
N LEU A 132 -1.08 9.36 -3.35
CA LEU A 132 -2.45 8.97 -3.06
C LEU A 132 -2.97 9.85 -1.89
N PRO A 133 -3.38 11.10 -2.16
CA PRO A 133 -3.59 12.10 -1.12
C PRO A 133 -4.72 11.77 -0.15
N LYS A 134 -5.71 10.95 -0.55
CA LYS A 134 -6.83 10.53 0.31
C LYS A 134 -6.69 9.12 0.90
N LEU A 135 -5.63 8.38 0.53
CA LEU A 135 -5.45 7.01 0.99
C LEU A 135 -5.29 7.00 2.51
N VAL A 136 -6.12 6.22 3.19
CA VAL A 136 -6.07 6.04 4.66
C VAL A 136 -5.34 4.74 5.01
N SER A 137 -5.53 3.69 4.22
CA SER A 137 -4.95 2.36 4.42
C SER A 137 -4.97 1.51 3.16
N PHE A 138 -4.26 0.37 3.16
CA PHE A 138 -4.31 -0.58 2.05
C PHE A 138 -5.64 -1.34 1.98
N CYS A 139 -6.21 -1.75 3.12
CA CYS A 139 -7.53 -2.40 3.21
C CYS A 139 -8.34 -1.88 4.40
N GLU A 140 -9.66 -2.04 4.34
CA GLU A 140 -10.60 -1.80 5.44
C GLU A 140 -10.22 -2.66 6.67
N TRP A 141 -10.54 -2.18 7.88
CA TRP A 141 -10.25 -2.84 9.17
C TRP A 141 -10.70 -4.30 9.29
N LYS A 142 -11.67 -4.74 8.46
CA LYS A 142 -12.25 -6.08 8.49
C LYS A 142 -11.54 -7.08 7.58
N CYS A 143 -10.65 -6.62 6.70
CA CYS A 143 -9.89 -7.50 5.82
C CYS A 143 -8.73 -8.17 6.56
N ASN A 144 -8.49 -9.44 6.28
CA ASN A 144 -7.19 -10.05 6.54
C ASN A 144 -6.42 -10.11 5.21
N VAL A 145 -5.29 -9.42 5.08
CA VAL A 145 -4.48 -9.41 3.85
C VAL A 145 -3.21 -10.22 4.07
N GLU A 146 -3.03 -11.25 3.26
CA GLU A 146 -1.88 -12.14 3.26
C GLU A 146 -1.03 -11.89 2.01
N LEU A 147 0.23 -11.50 2.23
CA LEU A 147 1.19 -11.18 1.19
C LEU A 147 2.46 -12.07 1.31
N PRO A 148 2.34 -13.40 1.14
CA PRO A 148 3.40 -14.35 1.50
C PRO A 148 4.65 -14.33 0.62
N SER A 149 4.68 -13.51 -0.43
CA SER A 149 5.85 -13.37 -1.31
C SER A 149 6.41 -11.96 -1.31
N LEU A 150 5.87 -11.05 -0.49
CA LEU A 150 6.19 -9.63 -0.58
C LEU A 150 7.63 -9.38 -0.13
N ARG A 151 8.40 -8.72 -0.99
CA ARG A 151 9.83 -8.43 -0.79
C ARG A 151 10.08 -6.94 -0.65
N GLN A 152 9.36 -6.12 -1.39
CA GLN A 152 9.56 -4.68 -1.42
C GLN A 152 8.22 -3.95 -1.30
N VAL A 153 8.21 -2.94 -0.44
CA VAL A 153 7.11 -1.98 -0.29
C VAL A 153 7.68 -0.57 -0.37
N GLU A 154 7.08 0.25 -1.22
CA GLU A 154 7.40 1.66 -1.40
C GLU A 154 6.11 2.47 -1.31
N ILE A 155 6.05 3.40 -0.36
CA ILE A 155 4.89 4.26 -0.13
C ILE A 155 5.37 5.69 -0.02
N GLU A 156 5.04 6.51 -1.01
CA GLU A 156 5.48 7.90 -1.12
C GLU A 156 4.28 8.85 -1.35
N GLU A 157 4.32 10.01 -0.70
CA GLU A 157 3.36 11.10 -0.90
C GLU A 157 1.89 10.68 -0.66
N CYS A 158 1.67 9.84 0.36
CA CYS A 158 0.34 9.42 0.84
C CYS A 158 0.04 10.06 2.22
N PRO A 159 -0.19 11.39 2.31
CA PRO A 159 -0.19 12.15 3.57
C PRO A 159 -1.33 11.81 4.53
N ASN A 160 -2.41 11.18 4.07
CA ASN A 160 -3.54 10.78 4.91
C ASN A 160 -3.44 9.34 5.43
N MET A 161 -2.44 8.59 4.99
CA MET A 161 -2.25 7.21 5.36
C MET A 161 -1.88 7.13 6.84
N LYS A 162 -2.62 6.32 7.60
CA LYS A 162 -2.43 6.18 9.06
C LYS A 162 -1.65 4.92 9.43
N TYR A 163 -1.82 3.87 8.64
CA TYR A 163 -1.24 2.54 8.80
C TYR A 163 -1.22 1.85 7.43
N PHE A 164 -0.31 0.89 7.23
CA PHE A 164 -0.34 0.05 6.04
C PHE A 164 -1.55 -0.90 6.06
N THR A 165 -1.68 -1.67 7.13
CA THR A 165 -2.81 -2.56 7.38
C THR A 165 -3.14 -2.61 8.86
N LEU A 166 -4.44 -2.73 9.18
CA LEU A 166 -4.93 -2.97 10.55
C LEU A 166 -4.96 -4.46 10.93
N GLY A 167 -4.48 -5.35 10.05
CA GLY A 167 -4.66 -6.80 10.12
C GLY A 167 -4.70 -7.34 11.55
N PHE A 168 -5.90 -7.65 12.03
CA PHE A 168 -6.14 -8.28 13.32
C PHE A 168 -5.94 -9.79 13.18
N LEU A 169 -4.88 -10.32 13.79
CA LEU A 169 -4.74 -11.74 14.03
C LEU A 169 -5.66 -12.14 15.18
N ALA A 170 -6.72 -12.87 14.88
CA ALA A 170 -7.61 -13.34 15.92
C ALA A 170 -6.98 -14.48 16.74
N ALA A 171 -6.78 -14.14 18.01
CA ALA A 171 -6.81 -14.96 19.22
C ALA A 171 -5.50 -15.61 19.71
N PRO A 172 -5.19 -15.49 21.02
CA PRO A 172 -4.01 -16.07 21.69
C PRO A 172 -3.99 -17.61 21.75
N ASN A 173 -4.87 -18.30 21.01
CA ASN A 173 -5.04 -19.75 21.06
C ASN A 173 -5.09 -20.43 19.68
N LEU A 174 -4.66 -19.73 18.63
CA LEU A 174 -4.47 -20.29 17.29
C LEU A 174 -3.02 -19.99 16.86
N GLU A 175 -2.10 -20.93 17.14
CA GLU A 175 -0.68 -20.86 16.77
C GLU A 175 -0.39 -20.74 15.25
N ALA A 176 -1.43 -20.66 14.40
CA ALA A 176 -1.31 -20.86 12.96
C ALA A 176 -1.45 -19.60 12.08
N PHE A 177 -1.71 -18.42 12.65
CA PHE A 177 -1.93 -17.20 11.87
C PHE A 177 -0.80 -16.17 12.05
N LYS A 178 0.47 -16.57 11.96
CA LYS A 178 1.51 -15.57 11.67
C LYS A 178 1.30 -15.13 10.23
N THR A 179 0.89 -13.88 10.00
CA THR A 179 0.81 -13.33 8.63
C THR A 179 2.15 -13.52 7.93
N ASP A 180 2.20 -14.07 6.71
CA ASP A 180 3.48 -14.27 5.99
C ASP A 180 4.14 -12.96 5.51
N LEU A 181 3.50 -11.80 5.69
CA LEU A 181 4.02 -10.50 5.28
C LEU A 181 5.44 -10.23 5.81
N ASN A 182 5.68 -10.54 7.09
CA ASN A 182 6.96 -10.27 7.75
C ASN A 182 8.08 -11.23 7.32
N ASN A 183 7.74 -12.44 6.82
CA ASN A 183 8.71 -13.49 6.54
C ASN A 183 9.65 -13.18 5.37
N PHE A 184 9.16 -12.43 4.37
CA PHE A 184 9.86 -12.23 3.10
C PHE A 184 10.17 -10.78 2.78
N LEU A 185 9.61 -9.81 3.53
CA LEU A 185 9.88 -8.40 3.31
C LEU A 185 11.38 -8.14 3.51
N GLU A 186 12.04 -7.67 2.46
CA GLU A 186 13.48 -7.41 2.39
C GLU A 186 13.77 -5.90 2.45
N LYS A 187 12.92 -5.09 1.82
CA LYS A 187 13.08 -3.64 1.71
C LYS A 187 11.77 -2.89 1.95
N LEU A 188 11.83 -1.82 2.71
CA LEU A 188 10.68 -0.96 3.01
C LEU A 188 11.07 0.51 2.93
N GLU A 189 10.35 1.26 2.09
CA GLU A 189 10.51 2.69 1.92
C GLU A 189 9.20 3.42 2.24
N LEU A 190 9.28 4.39 3.14
CA LEU A 190 8.16 5.20 3.61
C LEU A 190 8.54 6.67 3.50
N GLU A 191 7.93 7.39 2.57
CA GLU A 191 8.25 8.79 2.29
C GLU A 191 7.01 9.71 2.33
N ASN A 192 7.14 10.86 3.01
CA ASN A 192 6.11 11.92 3.06
C ASN A 192 4.75 11.47 3.64
N LEU A 193 4.75 10.50 4.57
CA LEU A 193 3.54 9.95 5.19
C LEU A 193 3.20 10.68 6.50
N ARG A 194 2.61 11.87 6.35
CA ARG A 194 2.45 12.82 7.47
C ARG A 194 1.62 12.30 8.63
N LYS A 195 0.59 11.48 8.37
CA LYS A 195 -0.31 10.92 9.40
C LYS A 195 0.01 9.47 9.77
N LEU A 196 1.09 8.90 9.24
CA LEU A 196 1.45 7.53 9.54
C LEU A 196 1.86 7.43 11.00
N VAL A 197 1.15 6.63 11.78
CA VAL A 197 1.43 6.45 13.22
C VAL A 197 2.36 5.25 13.43
N SER A 198 2.16 4.19 12.64
CA SER A 198 2.96 2.96 12.64
C SER A 198 2.86 2.27 11.28
N PHE A 199 3.79 1.35 10.99
CA PHE A 199 3.68 0.53 9.79
C PHE A 199 2.52 -0.47 9.94
N CYS A 200 2.47 -1.18 11.08
CA CYS A 200 1.40 -2.11 11.45
C CYS A 200 0.94 -1.89 12.91
N GLU A 201 -0.37 -1.90 13.17
CA GLU A 201 -0.96 -1.88 14.53
C GLU A 201 -0.98 -3.28 15.18
N TRP A 202 0.14 -3.97 15.21
CA TRP A 202 0.26 -5.30 15.82
C TRP A 202 0.71 -5.22 17.27
N GLU A 203 -0.16 -5.55 18.22
CA GLU A 203 0.11 -5.49 19.66
C GLU A 203 0.96 -6.65 20.21
N PHE A 204 1.35 -7.61 19.37
CA PHE A 204 2.12 -8.80 19.75
C PHE A 204 3.55 -8.77 19.20
N ASP A 205 4.41 -9.64 19.72
CA ASP A 205 5.81 -9.74 19.30
C ASP A 205 5.91 -10.25 17.86
N VAL A 206 6.63 -9.50 17.02
CA VAL A 206 6.74 -9.74 15.59
C VAL A 206 8.21 -9.83 15.21
N GLU A 207 8.53 -10.81 14.38
CA GLU A 207 9.86 -10.96 13.78
C GLU A 207 9.78 -10.64 12.28
N PHE A 208 10.69 -9.83 11.76
CA PHE A 208 10.91 -9.66 10.32
C PHE A 208 12.23 -10.35 9.94
N PRO A 209 12.22 -11.67 9.69
CA PRO A 209 13.44 -12.47 9.54
C PRO A 209 14.22 -12.20 8.23
N SER A 210 13.64 -11.46 7.29
CA SER A 210 14.25 -11.15 5.98
C SER A 210 14.51 -9.68 5.73
N LEU A 211 14.05 -8.79 6.61
CA LEU A 211 14.15 -7.34 6.42
C LEU A 211 15.61 -6.90 6.53
N ARG A 212 16.11 -6.22 5.49
CA ARG A 212 17.50 -5.75 5.37
C ARG A 212 17.61 -4.24 5.35
N GLU A 213 16.66 -3.57 4.69
CA GLU A 213 16.73 -2.13 4.47
C GLU A 213 15.38 -1.47 4.82
N VAL A 214 15.45 -0.43 5.64
CA VAL A 214 14.31 0.41 6.01
C VAL A 214 14.69 1.87 5.85
N ASP A 215 13.97 2.57 4.99
CA ASP A 215 14.10 4.01 4.78
C ASP A 215 12.78 4.70 5.18
N ILE A 216 12.86 5.61 6.16
CA ILE A 216 11.73 6.40 6.64
C ILE A 216 12.07 7.87 6.48
N TYR A 217 11.38 8.59 5.60
CA TYR A 217 11.66 9.99 5.31
C TYR A 217 10.41 10.84 5.43
N LYS A 218 10.47 11.88 6.27
CA LYS A 218 9.33 12.81 6.49
C LYS A 218 8.02 12.09 6.89
N CYS A 219 8.13 11.19 7.86
CA CYS A 219 6.99 10.53 8.55
C CYS A 219 6.88 11.05 10.00
N PRO A 220 6.47 12.32 10.20
CA PRO A 220 6.59 13.05 11.46
C PRO A 220 5.77 12.52 12.63
N ASP A 221 4.66 11.82 12.35
CA ASP A 221 3.74 11.31 13.37
C ASP A 221 4.02 9.84 13.74
N MET A 222 5.00 9.22 13.08
CA MET A 222 5.32 7.81 13.26
C MET A 222 6.07 7.61 14.57
N LYS A 223 5.45 6.87 15.50
CA LYS A 223 5.96 6.69 16.87
C LYS A 223 6.75 5.39 17.02
N HIS A 224 6.25 4.34 16.39
CA HIS A 224 6.84 3.01 16.44
C HIS A 224 6.68 2.35 15.09
N PHE A 225 7.53 1.37 14.79
CA PHE A 225 7.37 0.56 13.59
C PHE A 225 6.19 -0.42 13.75
N THR A 226 6.16 -1.14 14.87
CA THR A 226 5.03 -1.97 15.35
C THR A 226 4.71 -1.68 16.82
N LEU A 227 3.50 -2.00 17.30
CA LEU A 227 3.12 -1.80 18.71
C LEU A 227 3.80 -2.79 19.66
N GLY A 228 3.95 -4.06 19.26
CA GLY A 228 4.62 -5.11 20.04
C GLY A 228 6.15 -5.15 19.88
N LEU A 229 6.81 -6.10 20.56
CA LEU A 229 8.26 -6.27 20.46
C LEU A 229 8.65 -6.63 19.02
N LEU A 230 9.71 -6.00 18.52
CA LEU A 230 10.16 -6.17 17.15
C LEU A 230 11.55 -6.80 17.11
N THR A 231 11.70 -7.89 16.37
CA THR A 231 13.01 -8.50 16.07
C THR A 231 13.28 -8.47 14.57
N THR A 232 14.45 -7.97 14.18
CA THR A 232 14.85 -7.81 12.78
C THR A 232 16.27 -8.37 12.59
N PRO A 233 16.45 -9.70 12.61
CA PRO A 233 17.77 -10.33 12.75
C PRO A 233 18.72 -10.12 11.56
N LYS A 234 18.20 -9.72 10.39
CA LYS A 234 18.99 -9.45 9.17
C LYS A 234 19.01 -7.96 8.78
N LEU A 235 18.54 -7.07 9.65
CA LEU A 235 18.50 -5.65 9.35
C LEU A 235 19.93 -5.11 9.23
N GLU A 236 20.25 -4.56 8.07
CA GLU A 236 21.58 -4.06 7.72
C GLU A 236 21.59 -2.54 7.67
N VAL A 237 20.52 -1.94 7.15
CA VAL A 237 20.43 -0.51 6.87
C VAL A 237 19.13 0.04 7.42
N VAL A 238 19.24 1.10 8.24
CA VAL A 238 18.11 1.90 8.69
C VAL A 238 18.45 3.36 8.44
N ARG A 239 17.67 4.05 7.61
CA ARG A 239 17.77 5.50 7.45
C ARG A 239 16.48 6.15 7.88
N ILE A 240 16.57 7.11 8.79
CA ILE A 240 15.42 7.93 9.19
C ILE A 240 15.78 9.39 8.94
N ASN A 241 14.96 10.11 8.18
CA ASN A 241 15.17 11.51 7.83
C ASN A 241 16.55 11.80 7.21
N ARG A 242 17.05 10.89 6.36
CA ARG A 242 18.40 10.92 5.72
C ARG A 242 19.57 10.72 6.69
N GLU A 243 19.31 10.41 7.95
CA GLU A 243 20.32 9.98 8.91
C GLU A 243 20.37 8.44 8.91
N GLU A 244 21.52 7.87 8.56
CA GLU A 244 21.74 6.44 8.75
C GLU A 244 21.96 6.18 10.24
N ILE A 245 21.10 5.37 10.84
CA ILE A 245 21.17 5.07 12.26
C ILE A 245 21.98 3.77 12.42
N GLY A 246 23.29 3.92 12.62
CA GLY A 246 24.22 2.79 12.68
C GLY A 246 24.05 1.91 13.93
N GLY A 247 24.27 0.60 13.78
CA GLY A 247 24.41 -0.35 14.90
C GLY A 247 23.09 -0.81 15.54
N LEU A 248 21.96 -0.56 14.90
CA LEU A 248 20.64 -0.88 15.44
C LEU A 248 20.29 -2.36 15.39
N LYS A 249 19.91 -2.88 16.57
CA LYS A 249 19.16 -4.13 16.71
C LYS A 249 17.65 -3.91 16.89
N ASP A 250 17.24 -2.66 17.10
CA ASP A 250 15.89 -2.30 17.55
C ASP A 250 15.29 -1.15 16.71
N LEU A 251 14.69 -1.52 15.58
CA LEU A 251 14.03 -0.59 14.68
C LEU A 251 12.91 0.22 15.38
N ASN A 252 12.20 -0.37 16.34
CA ASN A 252 11.16 0.34 17.12
C ASN A 252 11.78 1.47 17.94
N GLY A 253 12.88 1.20 18.64
CA GLY A 253 13.62 2.20 19.40
C GLY A 253 14.14 3.35 18.53
N ALA A 254 14.61 3.05 17.32
CA ALA A 254 15.08 4.07 16.36
C ALA A 254 13.99 5.06 15.94
N VAL A 255 12.81 4.53 15.58
CA VAL A 255 11.64 5.33 15.19
C VAL A 255 11.18 6.19 16.36
N GLN A 256 11.07 5.60 17.56
CA GLN A 256 10.64 6.31 18.76
C GLN A 256 11.61 7.44 19.14
N GLN A 257 12.93 7.19 19.06
CA GLN A 257 13.94 8.21 19.35
C GLN A 257 13.82 9.41 18.39
N GLN A 258 13.62 9.16 17.10
CA GLN A 258 13.46 10.23 16.10
C GLN A 258 12.15 11.00 16.30
N PHE A 259 11.07 10.31 16.68
CA PHE A 259 9.82 10.96 17.06
C PHE A 259 10.00 11.89 18.28
N GLU A 260 10.67 11.43 19.33
CA GLU A 260 10.92 12.22 20.54
C GLU A 260 11.83 13.42 20.29
N LYS A 261 12.89 13.25 19.49
CA LYS A 261 13.79 14.34 19.08
C LYS A 261 13.01 15.47 18.42
N LYS A 262 12.12 15.13 17.48
CA LYS A 262 11.23 16.10 16.82
C LYS A 262 10.30 16.83 17.80
N GLN A 263 9.70 16.10 18.74
CA GLN A 263 8.83 16.70 19.76
C GLN A 263 9.57 17.66 20.70
N GLN A 264 10.88 17.46 20.91
CA GLN A 264 11.73 18.40 21.65
C GLN A 264 12.05 19.63 20.80
N GLU A 265 12.45 19.45 19.55
CA GLU A 265 12.74 20.54 18.60
C GLU A 265 11.52 21.46 18.39
N GLU A 266 10.30 20.91 18.32
CA GLU A 266 9.06 21.68 18.21
C GLU A 266 8.73 22.49 19.48
N LYS A 267 9.11 22.00 20.66
CA LYS A 267 8.92 22.71 21.93
C LYS A 267 9.94 23.83 22.11
N GLU A 268 11.19 23.58 21.75
CA GLU A 268 12.27 24.57 21.82
C GLU A 268 12.04 25.70 20.82
N GLY A 269 11.67 25.38 19.56
CA GLY A 269 11.32 26.39 18.57
C GLY A 269 10.05 27.19 18.91
N GLY A 270 9.09 26.59 19.64
CA GLY A 270 7.92 27.31 20.14
C GLY A 270 8.22 28.26 21.30
N ALA A 271 9.23 27.95 22.12
CA ALA A 271 9.66 28.80 23.23
C ALA A 271 10.43 30.05 22.74
N GLU A 272 11.30 29.90 21.74
CA GLU A 272 12.05 31.02 21.15
C GLU A 272 11.12 32.05 20.44
N VAL A 273 10.02 31.59 19.83
CA VAL A 273 9.01 32.48 19.20
C VAL A 273 8.22 33.25 20.26
N GLN A 274 7.92 32.62 21.41
CA GLN A 274 7.21 33.31 22.50
C GLN A 274 8.10 34.32 23.23
N GLU A 275 9.38 34.03 23.43
CA GLU A 275 10.33 35.00 24.03
C GLU A 275 10.54 36.21 23.12
N THR A 276 10.58 36.03 21.80
CA THR A 276 10.74 37.15 20.85
C THR A 276 9.47 38.02 20.73
N GLU A 277 8.28 37.44 20.80
CA GLU A 277 7.02 38.21 20.83
C GLU A 277 6.81 38.99 22.15
N GLU A 278 7.25 38.43 23.29
CA GLU A 278 7.20 39.13 24.59
C GLU A 278 8.23 40.27 24.71
N GLU A 279 9.39 40.17 24.05
CA GLU A 279 10.37 41.26 23.99
C GLU A 279 9.89 42.42 23.08
N GLU A 280 9.21 42.13 21.96
CA GLU A 280 8.66 43.16 21.05
C GLU A 280 7.42 43.88 21.63
N LEU A 281 6.64 43.23 22.49
CA LEU A 281 5.48 43.86 23.17
C LEU A 281 5.87 44.73 24.38
N ASN A 282 7.09 44.55 24.90
CA ASN A 282 7.62 45.29 26.05
C ASN A 282 8.63 46.39 25.67
N SER A 283 8.83 46.66 24.37
CA SER A 283 9.69 47.73 23.84
C SER A 283 8.90 48.85 23.13
#